data_AF-A0A4Y4XFP4-F1
#
_entry.id   AF-A0A4Y4XFP4-F1
#
_cell.length_a   1.000
_cell.length_b   1.000
_cell.length_c   1.000
_cell.angle_alpha   90.00
_cell.angle_beta   90.00
_cell.angle_gamma   90.00
#
_symmetry.space_group_name_H-M   'P 1'
#
loop_
_entity.id
_entity.type
_entity.pdbx_description
1 polymer ?
#
loop_
_entity_poly.entity_id
_entity_poly.type
_entity_poly.pdbx_seq_one_letter_code
_entity_poly.pdbx_strand_id
1 'polypeptide(L)'
;VLKSLKRMHGGEIFVPKIPSMKMTDLAKALAPNIPTKIIGIRPGEKLHEVMIPKDESHLALEFEDFFIIQPTISFQTPKDYTLTKLHEKGQKVAPDFEYSSHNNNQWLEPDDLLKLL
;
A
#
# COMPACT_ATOMS: atom_id res chain seq x y z
N VAL A 1 -1.69 -12.23 0.29
CA VAL A 1 -2.66 -13.14 -0.39
C VAL A 1 -3.15 -14.27 0.53
N LEU A 2 -2.30 -15.19 1.00
CA LEU A 2 -2.76 -16.34 1.81
C LEU A 2 -3.48 -15.94 3.12
N LYS A 3 -2.97 -14.93 3.84
CA LYS A 3 -3.65 -14.38 5.03
C LYS A 3 -5.00 -13.75 4.68
N SER A 4 -5.10 -13.07 3.54
CA SER A 4 -6.35 -12.48 3.02
C SER A 4 -7.44 -13.52 2.83
N LEU A 5 -7.12 -14.69 2.27
CA LEU A 5 -8.08 -15.80 2.09
C LEU A 5 -8.71 -16.26 3.41
N LYS A 6 -7.96 -16.23 4.51
CA LYS A 6 -8.45 -16.64 5.83
C LYS A 6 -9.34 -15.59 6.50
N ARG A 7 -9.21 -14.31 6.12
CA ARG A 7 -9.86 -13.17 6.79
C ARG A 7 -10.97 -12.49 5.97
N MET A 8 -11.10 -12.81 4.68
CA MET A 8 -12.06 -12.20 3.76
C MET A 8 -13.53 -12.61 4.00
N HIS A 9 -14.43 -11.71 3.69
CA HIS A 9 -15.87 -11.94 3.50
C HIS A 9 -16.27 -11.92 2.02
N GLY A 10 -15.45 -11.31 1.15
CA GLY A 10 -15.64 -11.16 -0.29
C GLY A 10 -16.11 -9.75 -0.68
N GLY A 11 -15.43 -9.15 -1.66
CA GLY A 11 -15.66 -7.78 -2.16
C GLY A 11 -14.58 -6.78 -1.76
N GLU A 12 -13.69 -7.15 -0.84
CA GLU A 12 -12.60 -6.30 -0.35
C GLU A 12 -11.47 -6.13 -1.36
N ILE A 13 -10.86 -4.94 -1.36
CA ILE A 13 -9.49 -4.75 -1.85
C ILE A 13 -8.57 -4.65 -0.63
N PHE A 14 -7.72 -5.65 -0.44
CA PHE A 14 -6.74 -5.67 0.65
C PHE A 14 -5.46 -4.95 0.24
N VAL A 15 -5.04 -3.95 1.03
CA VAL A 15 -3.80 -3.19 0.79
C VAL A 15 -2.87 -3.37 2.00
N PRO A 16 -1.71 -4.03 1.87
CA PRO A 16 -0.77 -4.17 2.98
C PRO A 16 -0.06 -2.84 3.27
N LYS A 17 0.31 -2.61 4.55
CA LYS A 17 1.21 -1.52 4.91
C LYS A 17 2.64 -1.95 4.57
N ILE A 18 3.25 -1.29 3.59
CA ILE A 18 4.60 -1.61 3.09
C ILE A 18 5.48 -0.36 3.06
N PRO A 19 6.81 -0.51 3.20
CA PRO A 19 7.71 0.63 3.11
C PRO A 19 7.89 1.11 1.67
N SER A 20 8.33 2.36 1.51
CA SER A 20 8.73 2.97 0.24
C SER A 20 10.24 3.09 0.13
N MET A 21 10.76 3.15 -1.10
CA MET A 21 12.19 3.34 -1.37
C MET A 21 12.34 4.27 -2.57
N LYS A 22 13.34 5.16 -2.54
CA LYS A 22 13.66 5.98 -3.71
C LYS A 22 14.48 5.17 -4.71
N MET A 23 14.26 5.42 -6.00
CA MET A 23 15.04 4.79 -7.07
C MET A 23 16.54 5.09 -6.99
N THR A 24 16.92 6.25 -6.43
CA THR A 24 18.33 6.60 -6.21
C THR A 24 19.00 5.72 -5.17
N ASP A 25 18.27 5.41 -4.08
CA ASP A 25 18.80 4.60 -2.99
C ASP A 25 18.88 3.13 -3.41
N LEU A 26 17.90 2.67 -4.20
CA LEU A 26 17.93 1.36 -4.85
C LEU A 26 19.16 1.20 -5.74
N ALA A 27 19.45 2.19 -6.60
CA ALA A 27 20.62 2.16 -7.47
C ALA A 27 21.94 2.15 -6.66
N LYS A 28 22.01 2.97 -5.61
CA LYS A 28 23.17 3.04 -4.70
C LYS A 28 23.39 1.72 -3.95
N ALA A 29 22.32 1.04 -3.53
CA ALA A 29 22.41 -0.25 -2.83
C ALA A 29 23.02 -1.34 -3.72
N LEU A 30 22.57 -1.42 -4.98
CA LEU A 30 22.97 -2.49 -5.90
C LEU A 30 24.32 -2.24 -6.57
N ALA A 31 24.66 -0.98 -6.86
CA ALA A 31 25.85 -0.61 -7.61
C ALA A 31 26.45 0.73 -7.14
N PRO A 32 26.95 0.82 -5.89
CA PRO A 32 27.35 2.09 -5.26
C PRO A 32 28.47 2.84 -6.00
N ASN A 33 29.32 2.12 -6.74
CA ASN A 33 30.49 2.68 -7.43
C ASN A 33 30.28 2.87 -8.93
N ILE A 34 29.05 2.66 -9.44
CA ILE A 34 28.73 2.82 -10.87
C ILE A 34 27.95 4.13 -11.05
N PRO A 35 28.37 5.02 -11.96
CA PRO A 35 27.64 6.25 -12.22
C PRO A 35 26.26 5.96 -12.80
N THR A 36 25.25 6.65 -12.30
CA THR A 36 23.89 6.57 -12.82
C THR A 36 23.69 7.57 -13.97
N LYS A 37 23.01 7.12 -15.02
CA LYS A 37 22.65 7.97 -16.17
C LYS A 37 21.15 8.28 -16.12
N ILE A 38 20.80 9.56 -16.21
CA ILE A 38 19.42 10.00 -16.34
C ILE A 38 18.97 9.79 -17.79
N ILE A 39 18.01 8.89 -18.01
CA ILE A 39 17.44 8.59 -19.33
C ILE A 39 16.14 9.40 -19.59
N GLY A 40 15.47 9.84 -18.52
CA GLY A 40 14.16 10.50 -18.59
C GLY A 40 13.01 9.55 -18.23
N ILE A 41 11.80 10.10 -18.14
CA ILE A 41 10.58 9.36 -17.77
C ILE A 41 10.14 8.50 -18.96
N ARG A 42 9.84 7.22 -18.71
CA ARG A 42 9.32 6.32 -19.74
C ARG A 42 7.83 6.60 -20.04
N PRO A 43 7.33 6.34 -21.26
CA PRO A 43 5.92 6.58 -21.58
C PRO A 43 4.97 5.87 -20.62
N GLY A 44 4.06 6.64 -20.00
CA GLY A 44 3.06 6.12 -19.05
C GLY A 44 3.57 5.89 -17.62
N GLU A 45 4.84 6.20 -17.33
CA GLU A 45 5.41 6.06 -15.99
C GLU A 45 5.01 7.21 -15.07
N LYS A 46 4.66 6.88 -13.81
CA LYS A 46 4.42 7.86 -12.74
C LYS A 46 5.67 8.06 -11.90
N LEU A 47 5.82 9.24 -11.31
CA LEU A 47 6.89 9.53 -10.34
C LEU A 47 6.62 8.91 -8.96
N HIS A 48 5.34 8.82 -8.59
CA HIS A 48 4.88 8.29 -7.32
C HIS A 48 3.65 7.42 -7.57
N GLU A 49 3.51 6.37 -6.76
CA GLU A 49 2.39 5.44 -6.85
C GLU A 49 1.38 5.71 -5.73
N VAL A 50 0.13 5.36 -6.00
CA VAL A 50 -1.00 5.52 -5.08
C VAL A 50 -1.63 4.15 -4.88
N MET A 51 -1.76 3.74 -3.62
CA MET A 51 -2.40 2.47 -3.24
C MET A 51 -3.82 2.66 -2.71
N ILE A 52 -4.10 3.78 -2.04
CA ILE A 52 -5.46 4.18 -1.63
C ILE A 52 -5.66 5.62 -2.10
N PRO A 53 -6.45 5.83 -3.16
CA PRO A 53 -6.77 7.18 -3.65
C PRO A 53 -7.47 8.00 -2.58
N LYS A 54 -7.17 9.30 -2.54
CA LYS A 54 -7.78 10.24 -1.59
C LYS A 54 -9.32 10.23 -1.66
N ASP A 55 -9.87 10.18 -2.87
CA ASP A 55 -11.32 10.18 -3.12
C ASP A 55 -12.01 8.90 -2.61
N GLU A 56 -11.25 7.81 -2.40
CA GLU A 56 -11.78 6.54 -1.86
C GLU A 56 -11.53 6.39 -0.35
N SER A 57 -10.97 7.40 0.32
CA SER A 57 -10.68 7.37 1.77
C SER A 57 -11.90 7.01 2.62
N HIS A 58 -13.09 7.48 2.23
CA HIS A 58 -14.34 7.19 2.94
C HIS A 58 -14.75 5.69 2.89
N LEU A 59 -14.16 4.91 1.98
CA LEU A 59 -14.33 3.46 1.88
C LEU A 59 -13.23 2.69 2.60
N ALA A 60 -12.13 3.34 2.96
CA ALA A 60 -10.98 2.68 3.55
C ALA A 60 -11.14 2.44 5.06
N LEU A 61 -10.76 1.23 5.46
CA LEU A 61 -10.65 0.79 6.84
C LEU A 61 -9.20 0.46 7.14
N GLU A 62 -8.66 1.03 8.20
CA GLU A 62 -7.32 0.78 8.70
C GLU A 62 -7.32 -0.33 9.76
N PHE A 63 -6.36 -1.23 9.64
CA PHE A 63 -6.03 -2.28 10.59
C PHE A 63 -4.56 -2.14 10.98
N GLU A 64 -4.07 -3.04 11.83
CA GLU A 64 -2.68 -3.01 12.33
C GLU A 64 -1.65 -3.00 11.19
N ASP A 65 -1.64 -4.02 10.32
CA ASP A 65 -0.64 -4.23 9.26
C ASP A 65 -1.17 -4.05 7.82
N PHE A 66 -2.42 -3.61 7.66
CA PHE A 66 -3.08 -3.51 6.35
C PHE A 66 -4.29 -2.55 6.37
N PHE A 67 -4.87 -2.35 5.19
CA PHE A 67 -6.13 -1.67 4.98
C PHE A 67 -7.09 -2.57 4.18
N ILE A 68 -8.39 -2.27 4.30
CA ILE A 68 -9.45 -2.76 3.41
C ILE A 68 -10.08 -1.55 2.73
N ILE A 69 -10.12 -1.52 1.40
CA ILE A 69 -11.03 -0.64 0.67
C ILE A 69 -12.34 -1.41 0.47
N GLN A 70 -13.43 -0.84 0.97
CA GLN A 70 -14.77 -1.42 0.85
C GLN A 70 -15.31 -1.24 -0.58
N PRO A 71 -16.21 -2.11 -1.05
CA PRO A 71 -16.89 -1.93 -2.33
C PRO A 71 -17.60 -0.56 -2.41
N THR A 72 -17.50 0.09 -3.57
CA THR A 72 -18.26 1.31 -3.88
C THR A 72 -19.76 1.04 -4.06
N ILE A 73 -20.13 -0.20 -4.37
CA ILE A 73 -21.50 -0.66 -4.56
C ILE A 73 -22.03 -1.39 -3.31
N SER A 74 -23.35 -1.39 -3.14
CA SER A 74 -23.99 -2.22 -2.10
C SER A 74 -24.32 -3.60 -2.66
N PHE A 75 -23.93 -4.66 -1.93
CA PHE A 75 -24.39 -6.01 -2.21
C PHE A 75 -25.81 -6.25 -1.69
N GLN A 76 -26.52 -7.20 -2.29
CA GLN A 76 -27.85 -7.63 -1.83
C GLN A 76 -27.84 -8.10 -0.38
N THR A 77 -26.81 -8.85 0.00
CA THR A 77 -26.54 -9.22 1.39
C THR A 77 -25.40 -8.35 1.91
N PRO A 78 -25.66 -7.43 2.86
CA PRO A 78 -24.63 -6.56 3.40
C PRO A 78 -23.60 -7.38 4.19
N LYS A 79 -22.35 -6.89 4.21
CA LYS A 79 -21.23 -7.48 4.95
C LYS A 79 -20.62 -6.39 5.83
N ASP A 80 -20.25 -6.78 7.05
CA ASP A 80 -19.49 -5.89 7.94
C ASP A 80 -17.99 -6.11 7.70
N TYR A 81 -17.35 -5.13 7.06
CA TYR A 81 -15.91 -5.15 6.78
C TYR A 81 -15.06 -4.63 7.93
N THR A 82 -15.67 -4.12 9.03
CA THR A 82 -14.94 -3.62 10.21
C THR A 82 -14.41 -4.75 11.10
N LEU A 83 -14.92 -5.97 10.93
CA LEU A 83 -14.45 -7.16 11.65
C LEU A 83 -14.14 -8.27 10.65
N THR A 84 -12.88 -8.71 10.57
CA THR A 84 -12.49 -9.78 9.64
C THR A 84 -12.93 -11.17 10.12
N LYS A 85 -12.86 -12.19 9.25
CA LYS A 85 -13.06 -13.60 9.66
C LYS A 85 -12.03 -14.11 10.68
N LEU A 86 -10.90 -13.41 10.83
CA LEU A 86 -9.89 -13.68 11.87
C LEU A 86 -10.13 -12.84 13.14
N HIS A 87 -11.26 -12.13 13.24
CA HIS A 87 -11.62 -11.27 14.37
C HIS A 87 -10.69 -10.05 14.56
N GLU A 88 -9.98 -9.63 13.51
CA GLU A 88 -9.24 -8.36 13.50
C GLU A 88 -10.25 -7.20 13.36
N LYS A 89 -10.09 -6.13 14.15
CA LYS A 89 -10.96 -4.95 14.11
C LYS A 89 -10.33 -3.80 13.34
N GLY A 90 -11.07 -3.23 12.41
CA GLY A 90 -10.66 -2.07 11.61
C GLY A 90 -11.38 -0.79 12.03
N GLN A 91 -10.76 0.35 11.77
CA GLN A 91 -11.33 1.68 12.00
C GLN A 91 -11.35 2.47 10.70
N LYS A 92 -12.27 3.44 10.57
CA LYS A 92 -12.26 4.34 9.41
C LYS A 92 -11.02 5.23 9.44
N VAL A 93 -10.44 5.47 8.27
CA VAL A 93 -9.37 6.47 8.11
C VAL A 93 -9.94 7.89 8.14
N ALA A 94 -9.05 8.89 8.15
CA ALA A 94 -9.43 10.29 8.05
C ALA A 94 -10.10 10.61 6.69
N PRO A 95 -11.05 11.59 6.63
CA PRO A 95 -11.76 11.96 5.40
C PRO A 95 -10.90 12.45 4.22
N ASP A 96 -9.64 12.81 4.47
CA ASP A 96 -8.68 13.26 3.46
C ASP A 96 -7.46 12.32 3.36
N PHE A 97 -7.58 11.11 3.89
CA PHE A 97 -6.49 10.14 3.89
C PHE A 97 -6.10 9.73 2.47
N GLU A 98 -4.79 9.70 2.21
CA GLU A 98 -4.23 9.17 0.97
C GLU A 98 -3.06 8.27 1.32
N TYR A 99 -3.00 7.09 0.71
CA TYR A 99 -1.85 6.20 0.85
C TYR A 99 -1.02 6.20 -0.44
N SER A 100 0.03 7.03 -0.46
CA SER A 100 0.93 7.21 -1.60
C SER A 100 2.38 6.95 -1.22
N SER A 101 3.20 6.53 -2.19
CA SER A 101 4.62 6.25 -1.97
C SER A 101 5.46 7.49 -1.69
N HIS A 102 4.97 8.71 -1.98
CA HIS A 102 5.73 9.95 -1.77
C HIS A 102 5.71 10.44 -0.32
N ASN A 103 4.65 10.11 0.44
CA ASN A 103 4.39 10.59 1.80
C ASN A 103 4.23 9.44 2.80
N ASN A 104 4.74 8.25 2.46
CA ASN A 104 4.67 7.08 3.32
C ASN A 104 5.42 7.28 4.64
N ASN A 105 5.03 6.56 5.69
CA ASN A 105 5.64 6.64 7.02
C ASN A 105 6.83 5.70 7.23
N GLN A 106 6.96 4.68 6.38
CA GLN A 106 8.00 3.67 6.44
C GLN A 106 8.84 3.72 5.16
N TRP A 107 10.16 3.84 5.31
CA TRP A 107 11.11 3.91 4.21
C TRP A 107 12.24 2.89 4.40
N LEU A 108 12.75 2.36 3.29
CA LEU A 108 13.92 1.47 3.28
C LEU A 108 15.17 2.25 2.90
N GLU A 109 16.22 2.11 3.72
CA GLU A 109 17.57 2.56 3.37
C GLU A 109 18.29 1.49 2.52
N PRO A 110 19.39 1.83 1.82
CA PRO A 110 20.17 0.86 1.05
C PRO A 110 20.56 -0.41 1.81
N ASP A 111 20.97 -0.27 3.07
CA ASP A 111 21.36 -1.41 3.91
C ASP A 111 20.19 -2.31 4.26
N ASP A 112 18.97 -1.76 4.37
CA ASP A 112 17.78 -2.56 4.65
C ASP A 112 17.39 -3.41 3.45
N LEU A 113 17.57 -2.90 2.23
CA LEU A 113 17.42 -3.70 1.01
C LEU A 113 18.44 -4.85 0.98
N LEU A 114 19.71 -4.58 1.33
CA LEU A 114 20.76 -5.60 1.31
C LEU A 114 20.51 -6.74 2.32
N LYS A 115 19.83 -6.46 3.45
CA LYS A 115 19.44 -7.50 4.44
C LYS A 115 18.32 -8.42 3.94
N LEU A 116 17.59 -8.02 2.90
CA LEU A 116 16.46 -8.78 2.33
C LEU A 116 16.85 -9.61 1.10
N LEU A 117 18.07 -9.42 0.57
CA LEU A 117 18.66 -10.18 -0.54
C LEU A 117 19.33 -11.46 -0.02
#